data_AF-A0A257DPR3-F1
#
_entry.id   AF-A0A257DPR3-F1
#
_cell.length_a   1.000
_cell.length_b   1.000
_cell.length_c   1.000
_cell.angle_alpha   90.00
_cell.angle_beta   90.00
_cell.angle_gamma   90.00
#
_symmetry.space_group_name_H-M   'P 1'
#
loop_
_entity.id
_entity.type
_entity.pdbx_description
1 polymer ?
#
loop_
_entity_poly.entity_id
_entity_poly.type
_entity_poly.pdbx_seq_one_letter_code
_entity_poly.pdbx_strand_id
1 'polypeptide(L)'
;MQDLDPVETQEWLDALESVLDKEGEDRAHYLMTRMGELATRSGSQLPYAITTPYRNTIPVTHEARMPGDLFMERRIRSLVRWNAMAMVMRTNLKDSDLGGHISSFASSATLYDIGFNYFFQAPTDEHGGDLIYFQGHTSPGVYARAFMEGRISEEQMNNFRQEVDGQGLSSYPHPWLMPDFWQFPTVSMGLGPIQAIYQARFMKYLEARGFIPEGKQKVWCFLGDGECDEPESLGAISLAGREKLDNLIFVINCNLQRLDGPVRGNGKIIQELEGVFRGAQWNVTKVIWGRFWDPLLAKDV
;
A
#
# COMPACT_ATOMS: atom_id res chain seq x y z
N MET A 1 0.26 32.10 13.59
CA MET A 1 -0.57 33.21 13.08
C MET A 1 -1.18 33.85 14.31
N GLN A 2 -1.17 35.18 14.43
CA GLN A 2 -1.79 35.85 15.57
C GLN A 2 -3.26 36.06 15.21
N ASP A 3 -4.16 35.47 15.99
CA ASP A 3 -5.60 35.60 15.78
C ASP A 3 -6.04 37.04 16.12
N LEU A 4 -6.66 37.71 15.16
CA LEU A 4 -7.07 39.11 15.27
C LEU A 4 -8.41 39.26 16.00
N ASP A 5 -9.27 38.24 15.94
CA ASP A 5 -10.55 38.17 16.66
C ASP A 5 -10.85 36.73 17.11
N PRO A 6 -10.37 36.35 18.31
CA PRO A 6 -10.57 35.00 18.83
C PRO A 6 -12.04 34.63 19.08
N VAL A 7 -12.92 35.63 19.28
CA VAL A 7 -14.34 35.37 19.55
C VAL A 7 -15.04 34.95 18.26
N GLU A 8 -14.83 35.70 17.17
CA GLU A 8 -15.35 35.32 15.86
C GLU A 8 -14.82 33.94 15.45
N THR A 9 -13.51 33.70 15.58
CA THR A 9 -12.91 32.40 15.26
C THR A 9 -13.58 31.27 16.03
N GLN A 10 -13.87 31.45 17.33
CA GLN A 10 -14.54 30.44 18.13
C GLN A 10 -15.98 30.20 17.69
N GLU A 11 -16.74 31.23 17.34
CA GLU A 11 -18.11 31.09 16.84
C GLU A 11 -18.18 30.25 15.55
N TRP A 12 -17.21 30.42 14.64
CA TRP A 12 -17.10 29.59 13.43
C TRP A 12 -16.77 28.13 13.74
N LEU A 13 -15.89 27.89 14.72
CA LEU A 13 -15.53 26.54 15.15
C LEU A 13 -16.72 25.83 15.82
N ASP A 14 -17.41 26.51 16.75
CA ASP A 14 -18.59 25.99 17.45
C ASP A 14 -19.73 25.69 16.46
N ALA A 15 -19.91 26.53 15.44
CA ALA A 15 -20.90 26.29 14.39
C ALA A 15 -20.58 25.02 13.58
N LEU A 16 -19.30 24.80 13.24
CA LEU A 16 -18.86 23.60 12.54
C LEU A 16 -19.03 22.35 13.41
N GLU A 17 -18.67 22.42 14.69
CA GLU A 17 -18.85 21.33 15.66
C GLU A 17 -20.34 20.96 15.80
N SER A 18 -21.23 21.96 15.94
CA SER A 18 -22.67 21.69 16.00
C SER A 18 -23.21 21.04 14.72
N VAL A 19 -22.64 21.32 13.55
CA VAL A 19 -23.04 20.66 12.30
C VAL A 19 -22.55 19.21 12.28
N LEU A 20 -21.30 18.96 12.69
CA LEU A 20 -20.74 17.62 12.79
C LEU A 20 -21.59 16.75 13.72
N ASP A 21 -21.97 17.28 14.89
CA ASP A 21 -22.75 16.55 15.89
C ASP A 21 -24.20 16.27 15.46
N LYS A 22 -24.86 17.23 14.79
CA LYS A 22 -26.30 17.13 14.48
C LYS A 22 -26.61 16.62 13.07
N GLU A 23 -25.78 16.98 12.10
CA GLU A 23 -26.02 16.74 10.67
C GLU A 23 -24.97 15.82 10.03
N GLY A 24 -23.83 15.59 10.69
CA GLY A 24 -22.80 14.63 10.28
C GLY A 24 -21.70 15.18 9.34
N GLU A 25 -20.73 14.31 9.04
CA GLU A 25 -19.52 14.67 8.28
C GLU A 25 -19.79 15.15 6.85
N ASP A 26 -20.72 14.50 6.14
CA ASP A 26 -21.07 14.86 4.75
C ASP A 26 -21.56 16.32 4.65
N ARG A 27 -22.36 16.75 5.63
CA ARG A 27 -22.88 18.11 5.68
C ARG A 27 -21.79 19.12 6.00
N ALA A 28 -20.95 18.81 6.98
CA ALA A 28 -19.80 19.65 7.32
C ALA A 28 -18.87 19.83 6.12
N HIS A 29 -18.59 18.74 5.39
CA HIS A 29 -17.81 18.78 4.15
C HIS A 29 -18.43 19.69 3.10
N TYR A 30 -19.74 19.55 2.86
CA TYR A 30 -20.48 20.41 1.93
C TYR A 30 -20.38 21.89 2.30
N LEU A 31 -20.56 22.26 3.58
CA LEU A 31 -20.47 23.65 4.02
C LEU A 31 -19.04 24.21 3.84
N MET A 32 -18.02 23.44 4.19
CA MET A 32 -16.63 23.80 3.97
C MET A 32 -16.32 24.04 2.48
N THR A 33 -16.83 23.19 1.58
CA THR A 33 -16.71 23.40 0.13
C THR A 33 -17.35 24.72 -0.30
N ARG A 34 -18.56 25.02 0.19
CA ARG A 34 -19.28 26.26 -0.14
C ARG A 34 -18.60 27.51 0.37
N MET A 35 -18.05 27.48 1.58
CA MET A 35 -17.23 28.57 2.12
C MET A 35 -15.96 28.75 1.29
N GLY A 36 -15.36 27.65 0.85
CA GLY A 36 -14.19 27.69 -0.04
C GLY A 36 -14.49 28.36 -1.39
N GLU A 37 -15.60 27.97 -2.02
CA GLU A 37 -16.09 28.59 -3.26
C GLU A 37 -16.34 30.10 -3.09
N LEU A 38 -16.94 30.51 -1.97
CA LEU A 38 -17.21 31.91 -1.67
C LEU A 38 -15.90 32.71 -1.54
N ALA A 39 -14.93 32.20 -0.77
CA ALA A 39 -13.63 32.86 -0.58
C ALA A 39 -12.84 32.97 -1.90
N THR A 40 -12.95 31.97 -2.78
CA THR A 40 -12.29 32.02 -4.11
C THR A 40 -12.92 33.10 -4.99
N ARG A 41 -14.25 33.28 -4.94
CA ARG A 41 -14.95 34.33 -5.70
C ARG A 41 -14.58 35.74 -5.24
N SER A 42 -14.24 35.93 -3.97
CA SER A 42 -13.76 37.21 -3.42
C SER A 42 -12.28 37.48 -3.69
N GLY A 43 -11.59 36.59 -4.42
CA GLY A 43 -10.17 36.75 -4.76
C GLY A 43 -9.20 36.30 -3.66
N SER A 44 -9.72 35.70 -2.58
CA SER A 44 -8.89 35.10 -1.53
C SER A 44 -8.34 33.76 -2.02
N GLN A 45 -7.04 33.53 -1.83
CA GLN A 45 -6.46 32.22 -2.09
C GLN A 45 -6.90 31.26 -0.99
N LEU A 46 -7.50 30.13 -1.39
CA LEU A 46 -7.77 29.05 -0.43
C LEU A 46 -6.45 28.43 0.05
N PRO A 47 -6.38 27.99 1.32
CA PRO A 47 -5.34 27.08 1.72
C PRO A 47 -5.38 25.85 0.80
N TYR A 48 -4.27 25.54 0.14
CA TYR A 48 -4.11 24.33 -0.67
C TYR A 48 -4.15 23.10 0.24
N ALA A 49 -5.32 22.68 0.71
CA ALA A 49 -5.48 21.44 1.46
C ALA A 49 -5.60 20.24 0.50
N ILE A 50 -4.61 20.09 -0.40
CA ILE A 50 -4.48 18.86 -1.20
C ILE A 50 -4.03 17.70 -0.29
N THR A 51 -3.50 18.01 0.90
CA THR A 51 -3.02 17.03 1.89
C THR A 51 -3.75 17.18 3.21
N THR A 52 -3.85 16.09 3.96
CA THR A 52 -4.42 16.08 5.32
C THR A 52 -3.30 16.05 6.37
N PRO A 53 -3.60 16.29 7.67
CA PRO A 53 -2.59 16.24 8.73
C PRO A 53 -1.78 14.94 8.74
N TYR A 54 -0.55 14.99 9.25
CA TYR A 54 0.38 13.84 9.26
C TYR A 54 0.03 12.82 10.37
N ARG A 55 -1.17 12.26 10.27
CA ARG A 55 -1.76 11.25 11.16
C ARG A 55 -2.51 10.19 10.34
N ASN A 56 -2.99 9.15 11.00
CA ASN A 56 -3.78 8.09 10.37
C ASN A 56 -5.07 8.67 9.77
N THR A 57 -5.46 8.20 8.58
CA THR A 57 -6.71 8.61 7.94
C THR A 57 -7.94 8.08 8.71
N ILE A 58 -7.87 6.85 9.20
CA ILE A 58 -8.93 6.23 10.00
C ILE A 58 -8.65 6.53 11.48
N PRO A 59 -9.53 7.27 12.18
CA PRO A 59 -9.39 7.50 13.61
C PRO A 59 -9.75 6.24 14.41
N VAL A 60 -9.24 6.15 15.65
CA VAL A 60 -9.44 5.01 16.56
C VAL A 60 -10.92 4.70 16.79
N THR A 61 -11.77 5.72 16.84
CA THR A 61 -13.23 5.57 17.02
C THR A 61 -13.92 4.85 15.86
N HIS A 62 -13.29 4.83 14.68
CA HIS A 62 -13.78 4.16 13.47
C HIS A 62 -12.93 2.93 13.09
N GLU A 63 -11.97 2.52 13.93
CA GLU A 63 -11.13 1.35 13.65
C GLU A 63 -11.92 0.04 13.83
N ALA A 64 -11.85 -0.84 12.84
CA ALA A 64 -12.42 -2.18 12.94
C ALA A 64 -11.57 -3.06 13.86
N ARG A 65 -12.21 -3.90 14.68
CA ARG A 65 -11.48 -4.88 15.48
C ARG A 65 -10.89 -5.97 14.58
N MET A 66 -9.60 -6.24 14.73
CA MET A 66 -8.94 -7.35 14.06
C MET A 66 -9.56 -8.69 14.51
N PRO A 67 -9.95 -9.58 13.58
CA PRO A 67 -10.71 -10.78 13.93
C PRO A 67 -9.85 -11.99 14.38
N GLY A 68 -8.54 -12.00 14.13
CA GLY A 68 -7.65 -13.13 14.43
C GLY A 68 -6.85 -13.01 15.73
N ASP A 69 -6.04 -14.04 15.99
CA ASP A 69 -5.13 -14.10 17.14
C ASP A 69 -3.81 -13.38 16.82
N LEU A 70 -3.71 -12.15 17.31
CA LEU A 70 -2.54 -11.28 17.11
C LEU A 70 -1.22 -11.89 17.64
N PHE A 71 -1.27 -12.75 18.66
CA PHE A 71 -0.08 -13.41 19.20
C PHE A 71 0.38 -14.55 18.30
N MET A 72 -0.57 -15.37 17.82
CA MET A 72 -0.27 -16.43 16.86
C MET A 72 0.24 -15.85 15.54
N GLU A 73 -0.42 -14.84 15.00
CA GLU A 73 0.00 -14.15 13.77
C GLU A 73 1.41 -13.56 13.91
N ARG A 74 1.70 -12.93 15.04
CA ARG A 74 3.05 -12.44 15.33
C ARG A 74 4.07 -13.58 15.32
N ARG A 75 3.74 -14.74 15.89
CA ARG A 75 4.62 -15.92 15.90
C ARG A 75 4.87 -16.44 14.48
N ILE A 76 3.82 -16.61 13.67
CA ILE A 76 3.94 -17.05 12.28
C ILE A 76 4.79 -16.06 11.48
N ARG A 77 4.48 -14.77 11.57
CA ARG A 77 5.23 -13.70 10.90
C ARG A 77 6.70 -13.64 11.32
N SER A 78 7.01 -13.91 12.59
CA SER A 78 8.39 -14.01 13.08
C SER A 78 9.14 -15.18 12.43
N LEU A 79 8.50 -16.34 12.24
CA LEU A 79 9.09 -17.49 11.56
C LEU A 79 9.33 -17.20 10.07
N VAL A 80 8.36 -16.57 9.40
CA VAL A 80 8.52 -16.14 7.99
C VAL A 80 9.69 -15.15 7.86
N ARG A 81 9.78 -14.15 8.74
CA ARG A 81 10.91 -13.20 8.76
C ARG A 81 12.25 -13.89 8.98
N TRP A 82 12.31 -14.85 9.91
CA TRP A 82 13.52 -15.62 10.18
C TRP A 82 13.95 -16.43 8.96
N ASN A 83 13.04 -17.19 8.35
CA ASN A 83 13.34 -18.02 7.18
C ASN A 83 13.76 -17.17 5.97
N ALA A 84 13.14 -16.00 5.75
CA ALA A 84 13.54 -15.09 4.68
C ALA A 84 14.98 -14.60 4.86
N MET A 85 15.34 -14.16 6.08
CA MET A 85 16.70 -13.74 6.41
C MET A 85 17.69 -14.91 6.32
N ALA A 86 17.36 -16.07 6.89
CA ALA A 86 18.22 -17.25 6.90
C ALA A 86 18.53 -17.75 5.48
N MET A 87 17.54 -17.73 4.58
CA MET A 87 17.71 -18.07 3.17
C MET A 87 18.74 -17.14 2.50
N VAL A 88 18.55 -15.82 2.60
CA VAL A 88 19.48 -14.84 2.01
C VAL A 88 20.88 -14.98 2.61
N MET A 89 20.99 -15.16 3.93
CA MET A 89 22.28 -15.35 4.60
C MET A 89 22.99 -16.63 4.13
N ARG A 90 22.28 -17.75 4.03
CA ARG A 90 22.84 -19.03 3.54
C ARG A 90 23.33 -18.90 2.09
N THR A 91 22.58 -18.22 1.23
CA THR A 91 22.99 -17.94 -0.14
C THR A 91 24.31 -17.15 -0.18
N ASN A 92 24.40 -16.06 0.58
CA ASN A 92 25.60 -15.21 0.60
C ASN A 92 26.82 -15.85 1.29
N LEU A 93 26.61 -16.84 2.17
CA LEU A 93 27.69 -17.65 2.74
C LEU A 93 28.30 -18.64 1.72
N LYS A 94 27.51 -19.07 0.73
CA LYS A 94 28.02 -19.91 -0.38
C LYS A 94 28.73 -19.05 -1.42
N ASP A 95 28.10 -17.96 -1.82
CA ASP A 95 28.62 -17.00 -2.80
C ASP A 95 27.98 -15.62 -2.55
N SER A 96 28.82 -14.63 -2.24
CA SER A 96 28.39 -13.27 -1.93
C SER A 96 27.87 -12.51 -3.15
N ASP A 97 28.23 -12.92 -4.36
CA ASP A 97 27.84 -12.23 -5.59
C ASP A 97 26.38 -12.54 -5.98
N LEU A 98 25.80 -13.61 -5.40
CA LEU A 98 24.39 -13.94 -5.57
C LEU A 98 23.48 -12.88 -4.94
N GLY A 99 23.88 -12.26 -3.84
CA GLY A 99 23.14 -11.18 -3.18
C GLY A 99 21.77 -11.60 -2.59
N GLY A 100 20.88 -10.61 -2.42
CA GLY A 100 19.54 -10.80 -1.86
C GLY A 100 19.18 -9.71 -0.84
N HIS A 101 17.89 -9.36 -0.76
CA HIS A 101 17.41 -8.23 0.04
C HIS A 101 16.76 -8.73 1.34
N ILE A 102 17.13 -8.13 2.48
CA ILE A 102 16.57 -8.47 3.81
C ILE A 102 15.67 -7.33 4.33
N SER A 103 16.14 -6.09 4.22
CA SER A 103 15.49 -4.90 4.78
C SER A 103 14.13 -4.60 4.14
N SER A 104 14.01 -4.73 2.81
CA SER A 104 12.77 -4.45 2.09
C SER A 104 11.60 -5.29 2.61
N PHE A 105 11.78 -6.61 2.72
CA PHE A 105 10.74 -7.47 3.31
C PHE A 105 10.55 -7.17 4.81
N ALA A 106 11.62 -6.90 5.57
CA ALA A 106 11.48 -6.61 6.99
C ALA A 106 10.57 -5.39 7.26
N SER A 107 10.64 -4.33 6.44
CA SER A 107 9.77 -3.17 6.58
C SER A 107 8.30 -3.46 6.22
N SER A 108 8.05 -4.35 5.25
CA SER A 108 6.72 -4.61 4.69
C SER A 108 6.06 -5.92 5.14
N ALA A 109 6.74 -6.80 5.89
CA ALA A 109 6.23 -8.14 6.15
C ALA A 109 4.90 -8.15 6.92
N THR A 110 4.63 -7.14 7.75
CA THR A 110 3.31 -7.03 8.42
C THR A 110 2.21 -6.65 7.43
N LEU A 111 2.49 -5.82 6.42
CA LEU A 111 1.52 -5.48 5.36
C LEU A 111 1.13 -6.73 4.56
N TYR A 112 2.13 -7.52 4.15
CA TYR A 112 1.89 -8.78 3.45
C TYR A 112 1.18 -9.81 4.34
N ASP A 113 1.57 -9.94 5.60
CA ASP A 113 0.94 -10.91 6.51
C ASP A 113 -0.54 -10.61 6.75
N ILE A 114 -0.90 -9.33 6.91
CA ILE A 114 -2.30 -8.89 6.96
C ILE A 114 -2.99 -9.21 5.63
N GLY A 115 -2.34 -8.92 4.50
CA GLY A 115 -2.84 -9.26 3.17
C GLY A 115 -3.18 -10.75 3.06
N PHE A 116 -2.23 -11.63 3.37
CA PHE A 116 -2.43 -13.08 3.27
C PHE A 116 -3.46 -13.64 4.25
N ASN A 117 -3.54 -13.14 5.48
CA ASN A 117 -4.43 -13.71 6.49
C ASN A 117 -5.88 -13.25 6.32
N TYR A 118 -6.13 -12.09 5.68
CA TYR A 118 -7.44 -11.45 5.72
C TYR A 118 -7.99 -10.93 4.39
N PHE A 119 -7.14 -10.71 3.39
CA PHE A 119 -7.56 -10.00 2.17
C PHE A 119 -7.36 -10.83 0.90
N PHE A 120 -6.18 -11.40 0.72
CA PHE A 120 -5.79 -12.05 -0.53
C PHE A 120 -6.61 -13.32 -0.75
N GLN A 121 -7.30 -13.34 -1.88
CA GLN A 121 -8.07 -14.51 -2.32
C GLN A 121 -7.27 -15.30 -3.35
N ALA A 122 -7.04 -16.59 -3.07
CA ALA A 122 -6.46 -17.51 -4.05
C ALA A 122 -7.51 -17.87 -5.13
N PRO A 123 -7.08 -18.28 -6.33
CA PRO A 123 -7.99 -18.83 -7.32
C PRO A 123 -8.71 -20.09 -6.79
N THR A 124 -9.98 -20.20 -7.11
CA THR A 124 -10.87 -21.33 -6.84
C THR A 124 -11.69 -21.61 -8.11
N ASP A 125 -12.47 -22.70 -8.12
CA ASP A 125 -13.34 -23.05 -9.25
C ASP A 125 -14.39 -21.95 -9.56
N GLU A 126 -14.74 -21.10 -8.58
CA GLU A 126 -15.78 -20.07 -8.71
C GLU A 126 -15.24 -18.63 -8.81
N HIS A 127 -13.92 -18.46 -8.62
CA HIS A 127 -13.29 -17.15 -8.48
C HIS A 127 -11.82 -17.21 -8.94
N GLY A 128 -11.44 -16.34 -9.89
CA GLY A 128 -10.09 -16.32 -10.47
C GLY A 128 -8.96 -15.83 -9.55
N GLY A 129 -9.24 -15.50 -8.29
CA GLY A 129 -8.26 -15.01 -7.33
C GLY A 129 -7.93 -13.53 -7.48
N ASP A 130 -7.35 -12.95 -6.44
CA ASP A 130 -6.75 -11.62 -6.50
C ASP A 130 -5.44 -11.65 -7.30
N LEU A 131 -5.17 -10.55 -8.01
CA LEU A 131 -3.96 -10.36 -8.80
C LEU A 131 -2.97 -9.50 -8.02
N ILE A 132 -1.91 -10.11 -7.49
CA ILE A 132 -1.00 -9.46 -6.56
C ILE A 132 0.36 -9.22 -7.21
N TYR A 133 0.67 -7.95 -7.46
CA TYR A 133 1.97 -7.47 -7.90
C TYR A 133 2.86 -7.28 -6.67
N PHE A 134 3.51 -8.36 -6.23
CA PHE A 134 4.47 -8.33 -5.12
C PHE A 134 5.68 -7.48 -5.48
N GLN A 135 6.20 -6.69 -4.54
CA GLN A 135 7.45 -5.96 -4.75
C GLN A 135 8.60 -6.95 -4.95
N GLY A 136 9.36 -6.82 -6.05
CA GLY A 136 10.38 -7.81 -6.43
C GLY A 136 11.37 -8.14 -5.31
N HIS A 137 11.91 -7.12 -4.64
CA HIS A 137 12.87 -7.26 -3.54
C HIS A 137 12.30 -7.92 -2.27
N THR A 138 11.01 -8.23 -2.22
CA THR A 138 10.36 -8.94 -1.11
C THR A 138 10.15 -10.43 -1.39
N SER A 139 10.63 -10.93 -2.54
CA SER A 139 10.59 -12.36 -2.90
C SER A 139 11.07 -13.30 -1.80
N PRO A 140 12.10 -12.98 -0.97
CA PRO A 140 12.52 -13.90 0.09
C PRO A 140 11.45 -14.15 1.13
N GLY A 141 10.60 -13.15 1.40
CA GLY A 141 9.48 -13.25 2.32
C GLY A 141 8.34 -14.13 1.79
N VAL A 142 8.06 -14.02 0.49
CA VAL A 142 7.04 -14.85 -0.18
C VAL A 142 7.47 -16.31 -0.20
N TYR A 143 8.73 -16.59 -0.53
CA TYR A 143 9.28 -17.95 -0.46
C TYR A 143 9.29 -18.50 0.97
N ALA A 144 9.68 -17.69 1.94
CA ALA A 144 9.67 -18.10 3.35
C ALA A 144 8.26 -18.46 3.85
N ARG A 145 7.23 -17.75 3.41
CA ARG A 145 5.84 -18.10 3.70
C ARG A 145 5.43 -19.39 2.98
N ALA A 146 5.74 -19.50 1.69
CA ALA A 146 5.43 -20.70 0.91
C ALA A 146 6.12 -21.97 1.46
N PHE A 147 7.34 -21.84 2.00
CA PHE A 147 8.02 -22.91 2.74
C PHE A 147 7.26 -23.32 4.01
N MET A 148 6.80 -22.34 4.80
CA MET A 148 5.98 -22.61 5.99
C MET A 148 4.62 -23.26 5.64
N GLU A 149 4.10 -22.98 4.45
CA GLU A 149 2.88 -23.58 3.88
C GLU A 149 3.14 -24.97 3.25
N GLY A 150 4.38 -25.44 3.22
CA GLY A 150 4.76 -26.73 2.62
C GLY A 150 4.77 -26.75 1.09
N ARG A 151 4.73 -25.58 0.43
CA ARG A 151 4.75 -25.44 -1.04
C ARG A 151 6.15 -25.35 -1.64
N ILE A 152 7.15 -25.08 -0.81
CA ILE A 152 8.57 -25.01 -1.18
C ILE A 152 9.34 -25.94 -0.25
N SER A 153 10.28 -26.73 -0.79
CA SER A 153 11.13 -27.63 -0.01
C SER A 153 12.33 -26.89 0.60
N GLU A 154 12.96 -27.49 1.62
CA GLU A 154 14.21 -26.94 2.17
C GLU A 154 15.34 -26.94 1.12
N GLU A 155 15.35 -27.92 0.21
CA GLU A 155 16.32 -27.98 -0.89
C GLU A 155 16.20 -26.75 -1.81
N GLN A 156 14.97 -26.39 -2.20
CA GLN A 156 14.71 -25.18 -2.99
C GLN A 156 15.13 -23.91 -2.24
N MET A 157 14.83 -23.82 -0.94
CA MET A 157 15.29 -22.69 -0.09
C MET A 157 16.82 -22.57 -0.08
N ASN A 158 17.53 -23.70 -0.04
CA ASN A 158 19.00 -23.71 -0.07
C ASN A 158 19.61 -23.37 -1.44
N ASN A 159 18.79 -23.39 -2.51
CA ASN A 159 19.15 -23.06 -3.89
C ASN A 159 18.56 -21.72 -4.35
N PHE A 160 18.23 -20.82 -3.41
CA PHE A 160 17.81 -19.46 -3.75
C PHE A 160 18.88 -18.74 -4.59
N ARG A 161 18.45 -18.18 -5.73
CA ARG A 161 19.26 -17.55 -6.80
C ARG A 161 20.18 -18.49 -7.57
N GLN A 162 20.02 -19.80 -7.43
CA GLN A 162 20.79 -20.82 -8.12
C GLN A 162 19.83 -21.78 -8.84
N GLU A 163 19.44 -21.42 -10.07
CA GLU A 163 18.35 -22.09 -10.79
C GLU A 163 18.76 -22.76 -12.11
N VAL A 164 20.03 -22.65 -12.52
CA VAL A 164 20.54 -23.18 -13.79
C VAL A 164 20.36 -24.70 -13.90
N ASP A 165 20.65 -25.42 -12.82
CA ASP A 165 20.55 -26.88 -12.76
C ASP A 165 19.12 -27.37 -12.40
N GLY A 166 18.15 -26.46 -12.35
CA GLY A 166 16.81 -26.71 -11.83
C GLY A 166 16.77 -26.75 -10.30
N GLN A 167 15.56 -26.91 -9.73
CA GLN A 167 15.33 -26.99 -8.27
C GLN A 167 15.76 -25.75 -7.45
N GLY A 168 15.99 -24.62 -8.11
CA GLY A 168 16.27 -23.33 -7.48
C GLY A 168 15.04 -22.45 -7.31
N LEU A 169 15.23 -21.30 -6.66
CA LEU A 169 14.24 -20.23 -6.57
C LEU A 169 14.77 -18.98 -7.27
N SER A 170 13.98 -18.42 -8.17
CA SER A 170 14.35 -17.19 -8.89
C SER A 170 14.57 -16.02 -7.96
N SER A 171 15.42 -15.09 -8.36
CA SER A 171 15.74 -13.90 -7.58
C SER A 171 14.51 -13.03 -7.30
N TYR A 172 13.60 -12.93 -8.26
CA TYR A 172 12.43 -12.06 -8.27
C TYR A 172 11.23 -12.73 -8.97
N PRO A 173 10.04 -12.10 -9.01
CA PRO A 173 8.89 -12.62 -9.72
C PRO A 173 9.13 -12.78 -11.22
N HIS A 174 9.49 -13.99 -11.65
CA HIS A 174 9.75 -14.32 -13.04
C HIS A 174 8.90 -15.52 -13.47
N PRO A 175 7.70 -15.30 -14.04
CA PRO A 175 6.82 -16.38 -14.47
C PRO A 175 7.46 -17.33 -15.49
N TRP A 176 8.37 -16.82 -16.34
CA TRP A 176 9.11 -17.68 -17.27
C TRP A 176 10.00 -18.71 -16.56
N LEU A 177 10.61 -18.33 -15.44
CA LEU A 177 11.54 -19.16 -14.68
C LEU A 177 10.80 -20.05 -13.66
N MET A 178 9.68 -19.58 -13.12
CA MET A 178 8.82 -20.32 -12.19
C MET A 178 7.34 -20.21 -12.59
N PRO A 179 6.90 -20.92 -13.65
CA PRO A 179 5.57 -20.76 -14.24
C PRO A 179 4.43 -21.17 -13.33
N ASP A 180 4.68 -22.08 -12.39
CA ASP A 180 3.68 -22.58 -11.44
C ASP A 180 3.70 -21.81 -10.10
N PHE A 181 4.43 -20.70 -10.01
CA PHE A 181 4.56 -19.92 -8.78
C PHE A 181 4.35 -18.41 -8.99
N TRP A 182 5.10 -17.78 -9.90
CA TRP A 182 5.02 -16.34 -10.13
C TRP A 182 4.06 -15.99 -11.25
N GLN A 183 3.33 -14.89 -11.10
CA GLN A 183 2.34 -14.42 -12.08
C GLN A 183 2.74 -13.11 -12.78
N PHE A 184 3.27 -12.14 -12.03
CA PHE A 184 3.52 -10.79 -12.52
C PHE A 184 4.97 -10.34 -12.27
N PRO A 185 5.74 -9.95 -13.29
CA PRO A 185 7.09 -9.44 -13.13
C PRO A 185 7.11 -7.98 -12.69
N THR A 186 7.78 -7.70 -11.57
CA THR A 186 7.71 -6.39 -10.89
C THR A 186 9.06 -5.80 -10.51
N VAL A 187 10.17 -6.51 -10.70
CA VAL A 187 11.47 -6.01 -10.23
C VAL A 187 12.02 -4.85 -11.05
N SER A 188 11.62 -4.73 -12.32
CA SER A 188 11.83 -3.50 -13.08
C SER A 188 10.83 -2.46 -12.58
N MET A 189 11.30 -1.59 -11.69
CA MET A 189 10.50 -0.57 -11.02
C MET A 189 9.72 0.28 -12.03
N GLY A 190 8.54 0.75 -11.63
CA GLY A 190 7.65 1.54 -12.48
C GLY A 190 6.74 0.72 -13.39
N LEU A 191 7.17 -0.45 -13.88
CA LEU A 191 6.34 -1.30 -14.74
C LEU A 191 5.17 -1.95 -13.98
N GLY A 192 5.40 -2.40 -12.75
CA GLY A 192 4.36 -2.99 -11.90
C GLY A 192 3.12 -2.09 -11.74
N PRO A 193 3.26 -0.84 -11.25
CA PRO A 193 2.11 0.06 -11.05
C PRO A 193 1.33 0.36 -12.34
N ILE A 194 1.98 0.72 -13.44
CA ILE A 194 1.26 0.97 -14.70
C ILE A 194 0.56 -0.30 -15.21
N GLN A 195 1.19 -1.46 -15.13
CA GLN A 195 0.56 -2.73 -15.51
C GLN A 195 -0.64 -3.06 -14.63
N ALA A 196 -0.56 -2.85 -13.31
CA ALA A 196 -1.66 -3.08 -12.38
C ALA A 196 -2.87 -2.19 -12.71
N ILE A 197 -2.65 -0.92 -13.09
CA ILE A 197 -3.73 -0.02 -13.55
C ILE A 197 -4.44 -0.60 -14.78
N TYR A 198 -3.69 -1.00 -15.80
CA TYR A 198 -4.27 -1.55 -17.02
C TYR A 198 -4.86 -2.95 -16.82
N GLN A 199 -4.31 -3.75 -15.91
CA GLN A 199 -4.86 -5.02 -15.49
C GLN A 199 -6.24 -4.83 -14.84
N ALA A 200 -6.35 -3.92 -13.86
CA ALA A 200 -7.63 -3.62 -13.22
C ALA A 200 -8.69 -3.13 -14.21
N ARG A 201 -8.29 -2.26 -15.16
CA ARG A 201 -9.15 -1.81 -16.26
C ARG A 201 -9.57 -2.97 -17.17
N PHE A 202 -8.65 -3.86 -17.50
CA PHE A 202 -8.96 -5.02 -18.33
C PHE A 202 -9.95 -5.97 -17.64
N MET A 203 -9.84 -6.13 -16.32
CA MET A 203 -10.81 -6.91 -15.54
C MET A 203 -12.20 -6.29 -15.59
N LYS A 204 -12.33 -4.97 -15.37
CA LYS A 204 -13.60 -4.25 -15.55
C LYS A 204 -14.16 -4.40 -16.96
N TYR A 205 -13.30 -4.42 -17.98
CA TYR A 205 -13.71 -4.72 -19.34
C TYR A 205 -14.27 -6.14 -19.48
N LEU A 206 -13.62 -7.16 -18.90
CA LEU A 206 -14.13 -8.54 -18.95
C LEU A 206 -15.45 -8.69 -18.19
N GLU A 207 -15.61 -8.04 -17.03
CA GLU A 207 -16.86 -7.97 -16.27
C GLU A 207 -17.98 -7.35 -17.12
N ALA A 208 -17.74 -6.17 -17.70
CA ALA A 208 -18.72 -5.47 -18.53
C ALA A 208 -19.10 -6.24 -19.81
N ARG A 209 -18.22 -7.14 -20.28
CA ARG A 209 -18.46 -8.01 -21.44
C ARG A 209 -19.06 -9.36 -21.07
N GLY A 210 -19.28 -9.64 -19.78
CA GLY A 210 -19.86 -10.88 -19.30
C GLY A 210 -18.94 -12.09 -19.37
N PHE A 211 -17.62 -11.89 -19.48
CA PHE A 211 -16.65 -12.99 -19.49
C PHE A 211 -16.30 -13.48 -18.09
N ILE A 212 -16.41 -12.62 -17.08
CA ILE A 212 -16.18 -12.96 -15.67
C ILE A 212 -17.27 -12.34 -14.78
N PRO A 213 -17.53 -12.88 -13.58
CA PRO A 213 -18.46 -12.28 -12.63
C PRO A 213 -17.96 -10.93 -12.11
N GLU A 214 -18.87 -9.97 -11.93
CA GLU A 214 -18.54 -8.63 -11.42
C GLU A 214 -18.06 -8.65 -9.96
N GLY A 215 -17.05 -7.83 -9.66
CA GLY A 215 -16.70 -7.42 -8.31
C GLY A 215 -15.99 -8.48 -7.47
N LYS A 216 -15.66 -9.64 -8.05
CA LYS A 216 -15.06 -10.74 -7.30
C LYS A 216 -13.55 -10.57 -7.08
N GLN A 217 -12.82 -9.94 -8.00
CA GLN A 217 -11.36 -9.93 -7.98
C GLN A 217 -10.80 -8.52 -7.74
N LYS A 218 -9.71 -8.44 -6.97
CA LYS A 218 -8.95 -7.21 -6.75
C LYS A 218 -7.55 -7.32 -7.35
N VAL A 219 -7.02 -6.18 -7.77
CA VAL A 219 -5.63 -6.00 -8.21
C VAL A 219 -4.89 -5.24 -7.13
N TRP A 220 -3.90 -5.90 -6.51
CA TRP A 220 -3.06 -5.33 -5.47
C TRP A 220 -1.68 -5.02 -6.05
N CYS A 221 -1.22 -3.79 -5.91
CA CYS A 221 0.12 -3.38 -6.33
C CYS A 221 0.95 -2.90 -5.15
N PHE A 222 2.02 -3.63 -4.83
CA PHE A 222 2.94 -3.29 -3.75
C PHE A 222 4.14 -2.53 -4.30
N LEU A 223 4.35 -1.33 -3.76
CA LEU A 223 5.34 -0.37 -4.25
C LEU A 223 6.26 0.10 -3.14
N GLY A 224 7.48 0.51 -3.51
CA GLY A 224 8.31 1.36 -2.65
C GLY A 224 7.98 2.83 -2.87
N ASP A 225 8.15 3.66 -1.85
CA ASP A 225 8.11 5.12 -2.03
C ASP A 225 9.22 5.62 -2.97
N GLY A 226 10.41 5.01 -2.95
CA GLY A 226 11.48 5.30 -3.92
C GLY A 226 11.15 4.89 -5.36
N GLU A 227 10.37 3.83 -5.56
CA GLU A 227 9.90 3.40 -6.90
C GLU A 227 8.90 4.39 -7.51
N CYS A 228 8.25 5.21 -6.68
CA CYS A 228 7.32 6.25 -7.15
C CYS A 228 8.03 7.43 -7.84
N ASP A 229 9.37 7.49 -7.82
CA ASP A 229 10.14 8.43 -8.65
C ASP A 229 10.17 8.04 -10.14
N GLU A 230 9.86 6.77 -10.48
CA GLU A 230 9.77 6.34 -11.88
C GLU A 230 8.56 6.99 -12.57
N PRO A 231 8.72 7.56 -13.78
CA PRO A 231 7.60 8.19 -14.51
C PRO A 231 6.39 7.28 -14.69
N GLU A 232 6.62 5.99 -14.91
CA GLU A 232 5.60 4.96 -15.11
C GLU A 232 4.76 4.72 -13.86
N SER A 233 5.35 4.89 -12.67
CA SER A 233 4.65 4.67 -11.39
C SER A 233 3.47 5.62 -11.19
N LEU A 234 3.64 6.89 -11.57
CA LEU A 234 2.65 7.94 -11.35
C LEU A 234 1.99 8.43 -12.64
N GLY A 235 2.60 8.20 -13.81
CA GLY A 235 2.16 8.79 -15.08
C GLY A 235 0.76 8.38 -15.54
N ALA A 236 0.24 7.24 -15.07
CA ALA A 236 -1.06 6.71 -15.46
C ALA A 236 -2.13 6.73 -14.35
N ILE A 237 -1.83 7.23 -13.14
CA ILE A 237 -2.76 7.12 -12.00
C ILE A 237 -4.08 7.87 -12.25
N SER A 238 -4.06 8.95 -13.04
CA SER A 238 -5.28 9.70 -13.40
C SER A 238 -6.26 8.88 -14.26
N LEU A 239 -5.79 7.84 -14.95
CA LEU A 239 -6.67 6.91 -15.66
C LEU A 239 -7.49 6.07 -14.67
N ALA A 240 -6.88 5.58 -13.58
CA ALA A 240 -7.60 4.81 -12.58
C ALA A 240 -8.72 5.61 -11.90
N GLY A 241 -8.47 6.89 -11.59
CA GLY A 241 -9.50 7.79 -11.06
C GLY A 241 -10.63 8.05 -12.06
N ARG A 242 -10.31 8.36 -13.32
CA ARG A 242 -11.30 8.62 -14.38
C ARG A 242 -12.18 7.40 -14.70
N GLU A 243 -11.58 6.22 -14.73
CA GLU A 243 -12.26 4.95 -15.01
C GLU A 243 -12.88 4.33 -13.76
N LYS A 244 -12.77 5.00 -12.59
CA LYS A 244 -13.30 4.54 -11.29
C LYS A 244 -12.91 3.09 -10.98
N LEU A 245 -11.62 2.77 -11.06
CA LEU A 245 -11.10 1.42 -10.82
C LEU A 245 -11.13 1.06 -9.32
N ASP A 246 -12.33 0.79 -8.79
CA ASP A 246 -12.57 0.35 -7.40
C ASP A 246 -12.05 -1.06 -7.08
N ASN A 247 -11.55 -1.77 -8.09
CA ASN A 247 -10.88 -3.06 -8.00
C ASN A 247 -9.36 -2.93 -7.91
N LEU A 248 -8.80 -1.72 -7.93
CA LEU A 248 -7.35 -1.48 -7.83
C LEU A 248 -6.96 -0.92 -6.46
N ILE A 249 -5.95 -1.54 -5.85
CA ILE A 249 -5.37 -1.09 -4.58
C ILE A 249 -3.86 -0.94 -4.73
N PHE A 250 -3.35 0.26 -4.48
CA PHE A 250 -1.91 0.51 -4.34
C PHE A 250 -1.53 0.50 -2.87
N VAL A 251 -0.51 -0.27 -2.52
CA VAL A 251 0.09 -0.35 -1.18
C VAL A 251 1.52 0.16 -1.27
N ILE A 252 1.73 1.42 -0.92
CA ILE A 252 3.04 2.08 -0.99
C ILE A 252 3.72 1.97 0.38
N ASN A 253 4.82 1.24 0.44
CA ASN A 253 5.63 1.10 1.63
C ASN A 253 6.55 2.33 1.79
N CYS A 254 6.10 3.32 2.56
CA CYS A 254 6.83 4.54 2.83
C CYS A 254 7.80 4.37 4.01
N ASN A 255 8.92 3.68 3.78
CA ASN A 255 10.02 3.60 4.75
C ASN A 255 10.91 4.86 4.73
N LEU A 256 10.59 5.83 3.87
CA LEU A 256 11.23 7.13 3.68
C LEU A 256 12.60 7.06 3.00
N GLN A 257 12.99 5.88 2.52
CA GLN A 257 14.34 5.57 2.03
C GLN A 257 14.31 4.84 0.68
N ARG A 258 15.32 5.15 -0.14
CA ARG A 258 15.76 4.34 -1.28
C ARG A 258 17.15 3.77 -0.98
N LEU A 259 17.72 3.02 -1.92
CA LEU A 259 18.98 2.30 -1.71
C LEU A 259 20.11 3.21 -1.20
N ASP A 260 20.25 4.41 -1.77
CA ASP A 260 21.37 5.32 -1.47
C ASP A 260 21.00 6.49 -0.55
N GLY A 261 19.86 6.45 0.15
CA GLY A 261 19.46 7.50 1.09
C GLY A 261 17.97 7.82 1.12
N PRO A 262 17.54 8.93 1.74
CA PRO A 262 16.13 9.29 1.82
C PRO A 262 15.54 9.67 0.45
N VAL A 263 14.26 9.35 0.23
CA VAL A 263 13.54 9.72 -1.01
C VAL A 263 13.36 11.23 -1.11
N ARG A 264 12.97 11.88 0.00
CA ARG A 264 12.82 13.33 0.14
C ARG A 264 13.40 13.80 1.48
N GLY A 265 14.70 14.07 1.54
CA GLY A 265 15.37 14.49 2.78
C GLY A 265 14.86 15.81 3.37
N ASN A 266 14.52 16.78 2.51
CA ASN A 266 14.02 18.10 2.91
C ASN A 266 12.49 18.24 2.75
N GLY A 267 11.79 17.13 2.51
CA GLY A 267 10.36 17.12 2.21
C GLY A 267 9.63 15.99 2.94
N LYS A 268 8.39 15.74 2.54
CA LYS A 268 7.54 14.70 3.13
C LYS A 268 6.93 13.86 2.02
N ILE A 269 7.59 12.76 1.66
CA ILE A 269 7.16 11.89 0.55
C ILE A 269 5.72 11.41 0.71
N ILE A 270 5.27 11.10 1.93
CA ILE A 270 3.88 10.69 2.18
C ILE A 270 2.88 11.81 1.83
N GLN A 271 3.19 13.08 2.12
CA GLN A 271 2.32 14.20 1.76
C GLN A 271 2.38 14.52 0.27
N GLU A 272 3.55 14.40 -0.35
CA GLU A 272 3.70 14.52 -1.81
C GLU A 272 2.83 13.49 -2.52
N LEU A 273 2.93 12.20 -2.14
CA LEU A 273 2.11 11.13 -2.69
C LEU A 273 0.62 11.35 -2.39
N GLU A 274 0.25 11.72 -1.17
CA GLU A 274 -1.14 12.04 -0.84
C GLU A 274 -1.70 13.11 -1.78
N GLY A 275 -0.95 14.19 -2.01
CA GLY A 275 -1.38 15.28 -2.87
C GLY A 275 -1.57 14.84 -4.33
N VAL A 276 -0.60 14.08 -4.86
CA VAL A 276 -0.61 13.57 -6.24
C VAL A 276 -1.77 12.58 -6.44
N PHE A 277 -1.95 11.61 -5.55
CA PHE A 277 -3.01 10.61 -5.66
C PHE A 277 -4.41 11.22 -5.47
N ARG A 278 -4.60 12.11 -4.48
CA ARG A 278 -5.88 12.82 -4.30
C ARG A 278 -6.20 13.71 -5.51
N GLY A 279 -5.21 14.41 -6.06
CA GLY A 279 -5.35 15.18 -7.30
C GLY A 279 -5.77 14.31 -8.50
N ALA A 280 -5.37 13.04 -8.50
CA ALA A 280 -5.78 12.05 -9.49
C ALA A 280 -7.09 11.32 -9.17
N GLN A 281 -7.88 11.80 -8.20
CA GLN A 281 -9.15 11.21 -7.76
C GLN A 281 -9.05 9.82 -7.12
N TRP A 282 -7.92 9.52 -6.46
CA TRP A 282 -7.80 8.31 -5.65
C TRP A 282 -8.30 8.54 -4.22
N ASN A 283 -8.85 7.49 -3.63
CA ASN A 283 -9.00 7.43 -2.18
C ASN A 283 -7.63 7.15 -1.54
N VAL A 284 -7.18 8.03 -0.64
CA VAL A 284 -5.88 7.90 0.03
C VAL A 284 -6.09 7.61 1.51
N THR A 285 -5.64 6.43 1.94
CA THR A 285 -5.63 6.01 3.35
C THR A 285 -4.20 5.97 3.87
N LYS A 286 -3.88 6.85 4.81
CA LYS A 286 -2.57 6.93 5.48
C LYS A 286 -2.58 6.09 6.75
N VAL A 287 -1.55 5.25 6.90
CA VAL A 287 -1.28 4.45 8.10
C VAL A 287 0.12 4.82 8.60
N ILE A 288 0.18 5.78 9.52
CA ILE A 288 1.42 6.47 9.92
C ILE A 288 1.86 6.03 11.32
N TRP A 289 0.94 6.03 12.28
CA TRP A 289 1.24 5.85 13.69
C TRP A 289 0.59 4.58 14.22
N GLY A 290 1.32 3.83 15.03
CA GLY A 290 0.77 2.70 15.77
C GLY A 290 0.05 3.12 17.06
N ARG A 291 -0.74 2.21 17.63
CA ARG A 291 -1.64 2.42 18.78
C ARG A 291 -1.09 3.14 20.02
N PHE A 292 0.24 3.17 20.18
CA PHE A 292 0.87 3.88 21.30
C PHE A 292 0.77 5.40 21.19
N TRP A 293 0.50 5.92 19.98
CA TRP A 293 0.28 7.35 19.74
C TRP A 293 -1.14 7.80 20.04
N ASP A 294 -2.11 6.89 20.04
CA ASP A 294 -3.53 7.23 20.19
C ASP A 294 -3.83 8.03 21.46
N PRO A 295 -3.31 7.67 22.66
CA PRO A 295 -3.60 8.44 23.87
C PRO A 295 -2.95 9.82 23.88
N LEU A 296 -1.89 10.03 23.09
CA LEU A 296 -1.24 11.34 22.96
C LEU A 296 -2.04 12.22 22.01
N LEU A 297 -2.40 11.69 20.83
CA LEU A 297 -3.20 12.41 19.84
C LEU A 297 -4.60 12.78 20.38
N ALA A 298 -5.19 11.94 21.24
CA ALA A 298 -6.47 12.25 21.88
C ALA A 298 -6.38 13.34 22.97
N LYS A 299 -5.19 13.63 23.49
CA LYS A 299 -4.97 14.69 24.50
C LYS A 299 -4.55 16.03 23.89
N ASP A 300 -4.10 16.02 22.64
CA ASP A 300 -3.64 17.18 21.87
C ASP A 300 -4.78 17.83 21.07
N VAL A 301 -6.00 17.74 21.59
CA VAL A 301 -7.24 18.31 21.03
C VAL A 301 -7.66 19.50 21.88
#